data_AF-C6L0X0-F1
#
_entry.id   AF-C6L0X0-F1
#
_cell.length_a   1.000
_cell.length_b   1.000
_cell.length_c   1.000
_cell.angle_alpha   90.00
_cell.angle_beta   90.00
_cell.angle_gamma   90.00
#
_symmetry.space_group_name_H-M   'P 1'
#
loop_
_entity.id
_entity.type
_entity.pdbx_description
1 polymer ?
#
loop_
_entity_poly.entity_id
_entity_poly.type
_entity_poly.pdbx_seq_one_letter_code
_entity_poly.pdbx_strand_id
1 'polypeptide(L)'
;MTGGPMEAGKFDYRGKSMKIDAIDTIYVAGAPDATQAEIEAVEESARPTCGSCALMDTANSMNCLTDALGMALPGNGTIVAAHTDREDLFRKAAHRIVEMSRAYYRDGDDSVLPRSICSHKGLGNAVRMILVIGGSTNTILHLLAVAQESGVDFGIDDFDRISRETP
;
A
#
# COMPACT_ATOMS: atom_id res chain seq x y z
N MET A 1 8.80 -2.18 6.32
CA MET A 1 7.92 -1.28 7.07
C MET A 1 7.65 -0.04 6.24
N THR A 2 6.39 0.29 6.02
CA THR A 2 5.97 1.44 5.19
C THR A 2 5.76 2.67 6.07
N GLY A 3 5.53 3.85 5.49
CA GLY A 3 5.16 5.07 6.22
C GLY A 3 3.67 5.12 6.60
N GLY A 4 2.81 4.60 5.73
CA GLY A 4 1.35 4.55 5.89
C GLY A 4 0.65 5.64 5.07
N PRO A 5 -0.63 5.44 4.72
CA PRO A 5 -1.44 6.47 4.07
C PRO A 5 -1.74 7.63 5.01
N MET A 6 -1.91 8.83 4.43
CA MET A 6 -2.53 9.95 5.15
C MET A 6 -4.02 9.68 5.40
N GLU A 7 -4.60 10.39 6.35
CA GLU A 7 -6.05 10.40 6.52
C GLU A 7 -6.75 11.12 5.35
N ALA A 8 -7.99 10.74 5.06
CA ALA A 8 -8.80 11.45 4.07
C ALA A 8 -9.10 12.88 4.57
N GLY A 9 -8.96 13.85 3.67
CA GLY A 9 -9.36 15.22 3.91
C GLY A 9 -10.86 15.34 4.16
N LYS A 10 -11.28 16.43 4.80
CA LYS A 10 -12.70 16.74 5.01
C LYS A 10 -12.95 18.15 4.54
N PHE A 11 -13.94 18.33 3.69
CA PHE A 11 -14.25 19.60 3.06
C PHE A 11 -15.77 19.80 2.99
N ASP A 12 -16.24 21.00 3.29
CA ASP A 12 -17.64 21.37 3.04
C ASP A 12 -17.71 22.05 1.68
N TYR A 13 -18.31 21.36 0.72
CA TYR A 13 -18.54 21.90 -0.61
C TYR A 13 -20.00 22.32 -0.74
N ARG A 14 -20.25 23.63 -0.67
CA ARG A 14 -21.57 24.26 -0.86
C ARG A 14 -22.67 23.67 0.05
N GLY A 15 -22.35 23.47 1.33
CA GLY A 15 -23.27 22.94 2.34
C GLY A 15 -23.29 21.41 2.40
N LYS A 16 -22.38 20.72 1.71
CA LYS A 16 -22.24 19.27 1.73
C LYS A 16 -20.85 18.88 2.23
N SER A 17 -20.80 18.29 3.41
CA SER A 17 -19.57 17.68 3.93
C SER A 17 -19.20 16.44 3.12
N MET A 18 -17.96 16.41 2.62
CA MET A 18 -17.38 15.31 1.86
C MET A 18 -16.00 14.95 2.41
N LYS A 19 -15.68 13.65 2.33
CA LYS A 19 -14.31 13.19 2.45
C LYS A 19 -13.64 13.39 1.10
N ILE A 20 -12.43 13.90 1.11
CA ILE A 20 -11.72 14.26 -0.11
C ILE A 20 -10.30 13.72 -0.13
N ASP A 21 -9.76 13.63 -1.33
CA ASP A 21 -8.35 13.43 -1.61
C ASP A 21 -7.84 14.43 -2.65
N ALA A 22 -6.62 14.21 -3.14
CA ALA A 22 -5.97 15.12 -4.10
C ALA A 22 -6.62 15.14 -5.49
N ILE A 23 -7.46 14.18 -5.85
CA ILE A 23 -8.20 14.20 -7.13
C ILE A 23 -9.40 15.14 -7.02
N ASP A 24 -10.06 15.19 -5.86
CA ASP A 24 -11.21 16.08 -5.65
C ASP A 24 -10.83 17.56 -5.81
N THR A 25 -9.60 17.96 -5.47
CA THR A 25 -9.13 19.34 -5.68
C THR A 25 -9.12 19.70 -7.16
N ILE A 26 -8.73 18.77 -8.03
CA ILE A 26 -8.74 18.94 -9.49
C ILE A 26 -10.18 19.07 -9.99
N TYR A 27 -11.10 18.27 -9.44
CA TYR A 27 -12.51 18.34 -9.84
C TYR A 27 -13.16 19.66 -9.45
N VAL A 28 -12.92 20.13 -8.22
CA VAL A 28 -13.41 21.43 -7.74
C VAL A 28 -12.79 22.57 -8.54
N ALA A 29 -11.47 22.57 -8.76
CA ALA A 29 -10.78 23.61 -9.53
C ALA A 29 -11.17 23.63 -11.01
N GLY A 30 -11.57 22.48 -11.57
CA GLY A 30 -12.05 22.37 -12.95
C GLY A 30 -13.51 22.77 -13.17
N ALA A 31 -14.28 23.04 -12.10
CA ALA A 31 -15.68 23.41 -12.24
C ALA A 31 -15.81 24.82 -12.87
N PRO A 32 -16.71 25.03 -13.85
CA PRO A 32 -16.84 26.31 -14.56
C PRO A 32 -17.17 27.51 -13.67
N ASP A 33 -17.78 27.24 -12.52
CA ASP A 33 -18.25 28.21 -11.53
C ASP A 33 -17.45 28.12 -10.21
N ALA A 34 -16.27 27.49 -10.23
CA ALA A 34 -15.38 27.43 -9.08
C ALA A 34 -14.88 28.82 -8.70
N THR A 35 -15.03 29.18 -7.44
CA THR A 35 -14.44 30.40 -6.89
C THR A 35 -13.02 30.13 -6.38
N GLN A 36 -12.17 31.17 -6.40
CA GLN A 36 -10.81 31.06 -5.84
C GLN A 36 -10.81 30.59 -4.39
N ALA A 37 -11.79 31.04 -3.60
CA ALA A 37 -11.94 30.63 -2.20
C ALA A 37 -12.30 29.14 -2.05
N GLU A 38 -13.13 28.58 -2.95
CA GLU A 38 -13.43 27.14 -2.96
C GLU A 38 -12.18 26.32 -3.31
N ILE A 39 -11.37 26.79 -4.26
CA ILE A 39 -10.12 26.14 -4.68
C ILE A 39 -9.09 26.13 -3.53
N GLU A 40 -8.85 27.28 -2.90
CA GLU A 40 -7.92 27.37 -1.78
C GLU A 40 -8.36 26.49 -0.60
N ALA A 41 -9.66 26.51 -0.28
CA ALA A 41 -10.19 25.73 0.83
C ALA A 41 -10.13 24.21 0.59
N VAL A 42 -10.38 23.75 -0.64
CA VAL A 42 -10.25 22.31 -0.97
C VAL A 42 -8.78 21.87 -0.98
N GLU A 43 -7.87 22.71 -1.48
CA GLU A 43 -6.44 22.43 -1.49
C GLU A 43 -5.85 22.29 -0.09
N GLU A 44 -6.20 23.21 0.83
CA GLU A 44 -5.78 23.15 2.23
C GLU A 44 -6.34 21.91 2.94
N SER A 45 -7.55 21.49 2.57
CA SER A 45 -8.26 20.37 3.20
C SER A 45 -7.81 18.99 2.69
N ALA A 46 -7.23 18.89 1.49
CA ALA A 46 -6.97 17.62 0.81
C ALA A 46 -5.81 16.79 1.40
N ARG A 47 -4.96 17.39 2.23
CA ARG A 47 -3.79 16.72 2.85
C ARG A 47 -3.72 16.99 4.35
N PRO A 48 -4.63 16.41 5.15
CA PRO A 48 -4.78 16.77 6.56
C PRO A 48 -3.65 16.24 7.46
N THR A 49 -2.95 15.19 7.05
CA THR A 49 -1.89 14.54 7.85
C THR A 49 -0.69 14.17 6.99
N CYS A 50 0.42 13.77 7.64
CA CYS A 50 1.51 13.10 6.94
C CYS A 50 1.06 11.74 6.37
N GLY A 51 1.82 11.21 5.40
CA GLY A 51 1.59 9.90 4.79
C GLY A 51 1.57 9.91 3.26
N SER A 52 1.46 8.73 2.64
CA SER A 52 1.17 8.60 1.19
C SER A 52 -0.26 9.02 0.86
N CYS A 53 -0.62 9.12 -0.42
CA CYS A 53 -1.98 9.43 -0.86
C CYS A 53 -3.03 8.57 -0.13
N ALA A 54 -4.23 9.11 0.09
CA ALA A 54 -5.33 8.37 0.72
C ALA A 54 -6.01 7.36 -0.23
N LEU A 55 -5.83 7.52 -1.54
CA LEU A 55 -6.37 6.65 -2.60
C LEU A 55 -5.67 5.29 -2.69
N MET A 56 -6.32 4.29 -3.30
CA MET A 56 -5.71 3.00 -3.61
C MET A 56 -4.78 3.05 -4.84
N ASP A 57 -3.88 4.03 -4.83
CA ASP A 57 -2.85 4.21 -5.85
C ASP A 57 -1.64 3.31 -5.58
N THR A 58 -0.56 3.52 -6.34
CA THR A 58 0.67 2.74 -6.28
C THR A 58 1.19 2.59 -4.85
N ALA A 59 1.26 3.66 -4.06
CA ALA A 59 1.83 3.60 -2.70
C ALA A 59 1.02 2.67 -1.77
N ASN A 60 -0.29 2.85 -1.70
CA ASN A 60 -1.13 2.04 -0.82
C ASN A 60 -1.27 0.60 -1.34
N SER A 61 -1.34 0.43 -2.65
CA SER A 61 -1.32 -0.90 -3.28
C SER A 61 -0.04 -1.65 -2.94
N MET A 62 1.14 -1.00 -3.04
CA MET A 62 2.42 -1.61 -2.66
C MET A 62 2.51 -1.89 -1.16
N ASN A 63 1.93 -1.05 -0.30
CA ASN A 63 1.89 -1.31 1.14
C ASN A 63 1.07 -2.59 1.44
N CYS A 64 -0.14 -2.71 0.90
CA CYS A 64 -0.97 -3.91 1.02
C CYS A 64 -0.31 -5.15 0.41
N LEU A 65 0.40 -4.97 -0.70
CA LEU A 65 1.17 -6.03 -1.35
C LEU A 65 2.27 -6.58 -0.43
N THR A 66 3.01 -5.71 0.27
CA THR A 66 4.06 -6.18 1.19
C THR A 66 3.52 -7.03 2.34
N ASP A 67 2.30 -6.76 2.82
CA ASP A 67 1.62 -7.60 3.81
C ASP A 67 1.24 -8.95 3.18
N ALA A 68 0.63 -8.94 1.99
CA ALA A 68 0.18 -10.16 1.30
C ALA A 68 1.34 -11.08 0.88
N LEU A 69 2.49 -10.50 0.53
CA LEU A 69 3.71 -11.23 0.20
C LEU A 69 4.37 -11.84 1.45
N GLY A 70 4.05 -11.34 2.65
CA GLY A 70 4.68 -11.75 3.91
C GLY A 70 5.99 -11.01 4.23
N MET A 71 6.31 -9.96 3.49
CA MET A 71 7.50 -9.12 3.70
C MET A 71 7.27 -8.03 4.75
N ALA A 72 6.02 -7.78 5.14
CA ALA A 72 5.65 -6.88 6.21
C ALA A 72 4.69 -7.56 7.20
N LEU A 73 4.66 -7.05 8.43
CA LEU A 73 3.74 -7.52 9.45
C LEU A 73 2.30 -7.09 9.12
N PRO A 74 1.28 -7.92 9.47
CA PRO A 74 -0.11 -7.56 9.24
C PRO A 74 -0.48 -6.17 9.79
N GLY A 75 -1.14 -5.37 8.97
CA GLY A 75 -1.56 -4.00 9.30
C GLY A 75 -0.60 -2.92 8.79
N ASN A 76 0.55 -3.29 8.24
CA ASN A 76 1.47 -2.35 7.60
C ASN A 76 0.82 -1.67 6.38
N GLY A 77 -0.05 -2.39 5.66
CA GLY A 77 -0.85 -1.87 4.54
C GLY A 77 -1.93 -0.85 4.91
N THR A 78 -2.52 -0.94 6.12
CA THR A 78 -3.82 -0.34 6.41
C THR A 78 -3.81 0.72 7.51
N ILE A 79 -2.86 0.67 8.45
CA ILE A 79 -2.78 1.67 9.53
C ILE A 79 -2.35 3.02 8.94
N VAL A 80 -3.13 4.10 9.13
CA VAL A 80 -2.74 5.44 8.63
C VAL A 80 -1.49 5.95 9.35
N ALA A 81 -0.71 6.79 8.68
CA ALA A 81 0.61 7.23 9.13
C ALA A 81 0.57 7.97 10.47
N ALA A 82 -0.49 8.75 10.71
CA ALA A 82 -0.66 9.53 11.94
C ALA A 82 -1.25 8.72 13.11
N HIS A 83 -1.67 7.47 12.89
CA HIS A 83 -2.32 6.67 13.93
C HIS A 83 -1.32 6.17 14.98
N THR A 84 -1.74 6.13 16.25
CA THR A 84 -0.91 5.69 17.37
C THR A 84 -0.47 4.23 17.24
N ASP A 85 -1.33 3.36 16.70
CA ASP A 85 -1.02 1.93 16.48
C ASP A 85 0.19 1.69 15.54
N ARG A 86 0.60 2.70 14.79
CA ARG A 86 1.79 2.64 13.94
C ARG A 86 3.05 2.42 14.78
N GLU A 87 3.12 3.03 15.97
CA GLU A 87 4.23 2.87 16.89
C GLU A 87 4.39 1.41 17.34
N ASP A 88 3.28 0.77 17.72
CA ASP A 88 3.27 -0.63 18.13
C ASP A 88 3.71 -1.55 16.98
N LEU A 89 3.27 -1.26 15.76
CA LEU A 89 3.70 -2.00 14.59
C LEU A 89 5.21 -1.86 14.34
N PHE A 90 5.78 -0.66 14.50
CA PHE A 90 7.23 -0.44 14.40
C PHE A 90 8.00 -1.21 15.47
N ARG A 91 7.53 -1.18 16.72
CA ARG A 91 8.15 -1.93 17.82
C ARG A 91 8.11 -3.43 17.53
N LYS A 92 6.97 -3.97 17.09
CA LYS A 92 6.84 -5.38 16.67
C LYS A 92 7.80 -5.74 15.53
N ALA A 93 7.92 -4.88 14.52
CA ALA A 93 8.84 -5.12 13.41
C ALA A 93 10.31 -5.11 13.86
N ALA A 94 10.68 -4.21 14.77
CA ALA A 94 12.02 -4.15 15.35
C ALA A 94 12.38 -5.41 16.14
N HIS A 95 11.44 -5.95 16.93
CA HIS A 95 11.64 -7.25 17.58
C HIS A 95 11.75 -8.37 16.55
N ARG A 96 10.87 -8.37 15.56
CA ARG A 96 10.81 -9.44 14.55
C ARG A 96 12.10 -9.55 13.73
N ILE A 97 12.72 -8.43 13.34
CA ILE A 97 13.97 -8.49 12.57
C ILE A 97 15.13 -9.06 13.41
N VAL A 98 15.17 -8.76 14.71
CA VAL A 98 16.17 -9.34 15.63
C VAL A 98 15.96 -10.84 15.79
N GLU A 99 14.70 -11.29 15.91
CA GLU A 99 14.35 -12.71 15.95
C GLU A 99 14.77 -13.43 14.67
N MET A 100 14.41 -12.89 13.50
CA MET A 100 14.79 -13.45 12.19
C MET A 100 16.32 -13.51 12.03
N SER A 101 17.04 -12.48 12.48
CA SER A 101 18.51 -12.49 12.46
C SER A 101 19.08 -13.62 13.32
N ARG A 102 18.52 -13.86 14.50
CA ARG A 102 18.96 -14.96 15.37
C ARG A 102 18.64 -16.31 14.75
N ALA A 103 17.42 -16.49 14.22
CA ALA A 103 17.00 -17.72 13.57
C ALA A 103 17.96 -18.11 12.44
N TYR A 104 18.35 -17.15 11.59
CA TYR A 104 19.30 -17.39 10.53
C TYR A 104 20.72 -17.67 11.06
N TYR A 105 21.31 -16.74 11.83
CA TYR A 105 22.73 -16.82 12.19
C TYR A 105 23.06 -17.83 13.30
N ARG A 106 22.09 -18.19 14.15
CA ARG A 106 22.31 -19.10 15.29
C ARG A 106 21.70 -20.47 15.05
N ASP A 107 20.50 -20.49 14.50
CA ASP A 107 19.71 -21.73 14.38
C ASP A 107 19.77 -22.32 12.96
N GLY A 108 20.36 -21.59 12.00
CA GLY A 108 20.49 -22.04 10.61
C GLY A 108 19.18 -22.07 9.84
N ASP A 109 18.19 -21.25 10.25
CA ASP A 109 16.88 -21.19 9.62
C ASP A 109 16.87 -20.24 8.42
N ASP A 110 17.03 -20.80 7.22
CA ASP A 110 16.97 -20.06 5.96
C ASP A 110 15.54 -19.63 5.58
N SER A 111 14.50 -20.11 6.26
CA SER A 111 13.10 -19.79 5.92
C SER A 111 12.77 -18.32 6.16
N VAL A 112 13.55 -17.62 6.99
CA VAL A 112 13.39 -16.20 7.29
C VAL A 112 14.00 -15.27 6.24
N LEU A 113 14.75 -15.80 5.26
CA LEU A 113 15.38 -14.98 4.23
C LEU A 113 14.35 -14.44 3.23
N PRO A 114 14.58 -13.24 2.65
CA PRO A 114 13.65 -12.65 1.67
C PRO A 114 13.30 -13.57 0.50
N ARG A 115 14.26 -14.33 -0.03
CA ARG A 115 14.01 -15.27 -1.14
C ARG A 115 13.17 -16.48 -0.74
N SER A 116 13.17 -16.84 0.54
CA SER A 116 12.30 -17.89 1.09
C SER A 116 10.87 -17.39 1.26
N ILE A 117 10.70 -16.09 1.56
CA ILE A 117 9.40 -15.44 1.70
C ILE A 117 8.78 -15.14 0.32
N CYS A 118 9.56 -14.52 -0.57
CA CYS A 118 9.18 -14.17 -1.94
C CYS A 118 9.16 -15.39 -2.88
N SER A 119 8.31 -16.37 -2.55
CA SER A 119 8.08 -17.57 -3.34
C SER A 119 7.04 -17.34 -4.43
N HIS A 120 6.93 -18.27 -5.39
CA HIS A 120 5.86 -18.26 -6.39
C HIS A 120 4.47 -18.21 -5.76
N LYS A 121 4.27 -18.88 -4.61
CA LYS A 121 3.01 -18.81 -3.85
C LYS A 121 2.79 -17.44 -3.23
N GLY A 122 3.83 -16.84 -2.65
CA GLY A 122 3.78 -15.49 -2.08
C GLY A 122 3.43 -14.43 -3.13
N LEU A 123 4.07 -14.50 -4.29
CA LEU A 123 3.76 -13.63 -5.43
C LEU A 123 2.31 -13.85 -5.91
N GLY A 124 1.85 -15.10 -5.99
CA GLY A 124 0.46 -15.40 -6.34
C GLY A 124 -0.57 -14.86 -5.34
N ASN A 125 -0.24 -14.83 -4.04
CA ASN A 125 -1.07 -14.19 -3.02
C ASN A 125 -1.09 -12.66 -3.17
N ALA A 126 0.06 -12.06 -3.45
CA ALA A 126 0.19 -10.63 -3.71
C ALA A 126 -0.65 -10.20 -4.92
N VAL A 127 -0.62 -10.96 -6.02
CA VAL A 127 -1.46 -10.70 -7.21
C VAL A 127 -2.95 -10.76 -6.87
N ARG A 128 -3.40 -11.83 -6.18
CA ARG A 128 -4.80 -11.95 -5.74
C ARG A 128 -5.22 -10.77 -4.89
N MET A 129 -4.37 -10.34 -3.95
CA MET A 129 -4.66 -9.20 -3.09
C MET A 129 -4.85 -7.91 -3.91
N ILE A 130 -3.96 -7.62 -4.87
CA ILE A 130 -4.07 -6.44 -5.73
C ILE A 130 -5.38 -6.43 -6.51
N LEU A 131 -5.77 -7.57 -7.08
CA LEU A 131 -7.00 -7.68 -7.85
C LEU A 131 -8.23 -7.40 -6.97
N VAL A 132 -8.29 -8.00 -5.78
CA VAL A 132 -9.41 -7.83 -4.84
C VAL A 132 -9.54 -6.38 -4.36
N ILE A 133 -8.42 -5.70 -4.10
CA ILE A 133 -8.46 -4.31 -3.61
C ILE A 133 -8.60 -3.28 -4.74
N GLY A 134 -8.65 -3.70 -6.01
CA GLY A 134 -8.64 -2.79 -7.15
C GLY A 134 -7.37 -1.94 -7.21
N GLY A 135 -6.22 -2.55 -6.90
CA GLY A 135 -4.94 -1.86 -6.77
C GLY A 135 -4.39 -1.35 -8.10
N SER A 136 -3.39 -0.47 -8.00
CA SER A 136 -2.76 0.17 -9.16
C SER A 136 -2.13 -0.84 -10.13
N THR A 137 -2.31 -0.62 -11.43
CA THR A 137 -1.66 -1.42 -12.50
C THR A 137 -0.14 -1.36 -12.47
N ASN A 138 0.46 -0.30 -11.89
CA ASN A 138 1.90 -0.19 -11.70
C ASN A 138 2.48 -1.33 -10.83
N THR A 139 1.64 -1.93 -9.96
CA THR A 139 2.07 -3.05 -9.13
C THR A 139 2.48 -4.28 -9.94
N ILE A 140 1.98 -4.44 -11.18
CA ILE A 140 2.40 -5.51 -12.09
C ILE A 140 3.89 -5.38 -12.39
N LEU A 141 4.35 -4.18 -12.77
CA LEU A 141 5.75 -3.92 -13.06
C LEU A 141 6.64 -4.17 -11.84
N HIS A 142 6.21 -3.71 -10.67
CA HIS A 142 6.96 -3.90 -9.43
C HIS A 142 7.04 -5.36 -9.01
N LEU A 143 5.96 -6.13 -9.13
CA LEU A 143 5.96 -7.56 -8.81
C LEU A 143 6.82 -8.38 -9.76
N LEU A 144 6.81 -8.07 -11.06
CA LEU A 144 7.69 -8.73 -12.01
C LEU A 144 9.17 -8.44 -11.68
N ALA A 145 9.49 -7.21 -11.29
CA ALA A 145 10.84 -6.87 -10.82
C ALA A 145 11.22 -7.63 -9.53
N VAL A 146 10.29 -7.75 -8.57
CA VAL A 146 10.50 -8.52 -7.34
C VAL A 146 10.69 -10.01 -7.64
N ALA A 147 9.92 -10.57 -8.57
CA ALA A 147 10.05 -11.96 -9.00
C ALA A 147 11.43 -12.22 -9.61
N GLN A 148 11.88 -11.33 -10.50
CA GLN A 148 13.20 -11.39 -11.12
C GLN A 148 14.32 -11.36 -10.06
N GLU A 149 14.27 -10.42 -9.11
CA GLU A 149 15.27 -10.30 -8.04
C GLU A 149 15.25 -11.50 -7.07
N SER A 150 14.07 -12.09 -6.89
CA SER A 150 13.87 -13.29 -6.08
C SER A 150 14.30 -14.58 -6.80
N GLY A 151 14.59 -14.51 -8.10
CA GLY A 151 14.92 -15.67 -8.92
C GLY A 151 13.76 -16.65 -9.11
N VAL A 152 12.52 -16.14 -9.03
CA VAL A 152 11.30 -16.95 -9.20
C VAL A 152 10.79 -16.77 -10.62
N ASP A 153 10.53 -17.88 -11.31
CA ASP A 153 9.84 -17.89 -12.59
C ASP A 153 8.38 -17.52 -12.37
N PHE A 154 8.06 -16.24 -12.53
CA PHE A 154 6.73 -15.68 -12.36
C PHE A 154 6.54 -14.57 -13.39
N GLY A 155 5.57 -14.77 -14.30
CA GLY A 155 5.42 -13.94 -15.49
C GLY A 155 4.07 -13.25 -15.59
N ILE A 156 3.87 -12.53 -16.69
CA ILE A 156 2.57 -11.89 -16.99
C ILE A 156 1.44 -12.91 -17.15
N ASP A 157 1.76 -14.13 -17.61
CA ASP A 157 0.79 -15.21 -17.76
C ASP A 157 0.23 -15.67 -16.40
N ASP A 158 1.02 -15.57 -15.32
CA ASP A 158 0.54 -15.83 -13.96
C ASP A 158 -0.48 -14.79 -13.51
N PHE A 159 -0.28 -13.52 -13.88
CA PHE A 159 -1.27 -12.47 -13.62
C PHE A 159 -2.58 -12.76 -14.35
N ASP A 160 -2.53 -13.09 -15.65
CA ASP A 160 -3.74 -13.40 -16.43
C ASP A 160 -4.48 -14.59 -15.82
N ARG A 161 -3.77 -15.69 -15.54
CA ARG A 161 -4.34 -16.89 -14.91
C ARG A 161 -5.01 -16.57 -13.58
N ILE A 162 -4.32 -15.85 -12.69
CA ILE A 162 -4.85 -15.50 -11.36
C ILE A 162 -6.04 -14.54 -11.47
N SER A 163 -6.02 -13.60 -12.42
CA SER A 163 -7.12 -12.64 -12.61
C SER A 163 -8.43 -13.32 -13.00
N ARG A 164 -8.38 -14.41 -13.77
CA ARG A 164 -9.56 -15.20 -14.13
C ARG A 164 -10.17 -15.97 -12.97
N GLU A 165 -9.40 -16.24 -11.92
CA GLU A 165 -9.82 -16.97 -10.72
C GLU A 165 -10.17 -16.04 -9.54
N THR A 166 -9.95 -14.73 -9.70
CA THR A 166 -10.15 -13.75 -8.63
C THR A 166 -11.35 -12.86 -8.98
N PRO A 167 -12.34 -12.73 -8.08
CA PRO A 167 -13.58 -12.01 -8.35
C PRO A 167 -13.38 -10.50 -8.52
#